data_AF-A0AAV0LZW5-F1
#
_entry.id   AF-A0AAV0LZW5-F1
#
_cell.length_a   1.000
_cell.length_b   1.000
_cell.length_c   1.000
_cell.angle_alpha   90.00
_cell.angle_beta   90.00
_cell.angle_gamma   90.00
#
_symmetry.space_group_name_H-M   'P 1'
#
loop_
_entity.id
_entity.type
_entity.pdbx_description
1 polymer ?
#
loop_
_entity_poly.entity_id
_entity_poly.type
_entity_poly.pdbx_seq_one_letter_code
_entity_poly.pdbx_strand_id
1 'polypeptide(L)'
;MLKEAGAKEVHMRIASPPMIASCYYGVDTASPEELISNRMSVEEIRDYIGCDSLAFLEFDSLKKMLGQDSPDFCYACFSGNYPVLPKEVIVKRVGDFVDDGLSGSIDSIQGGWVQGPPVDDDSELVAPLAG
;
A
#
# COMPACT_ATOMS: atom_id res chain seq x y z
N MET A 1 -17.06 1.67 22.34
CA MET A 1 -17.60 2.92 21.76
C MET A 1 -19.02 2.81 21.18
N LEU A 2 -19.26 2.21 19.99
CA LEU A 2 -20.62 2.24 19.38
C LEU A 2 -21.68 1.46 20.18
N LYS A 3 -21.34 0.24 20.63
CA LYS A 3 -22.22 -0.56 21.49
C LYS A 3 -22.49 0.12 22.83
N GLU A 4 -21.45 0.72 23.42
CA GLU A 4 -21.57 1.51 24.67
C GLU A 4 -22.46 2.75 24.49
N ALA A 5 -22.48 3.35 23.30
CA ALA A 5 -23.37 4.45 22.94
C ALA A 5 -24.83 4.01 22.67
N GLY A 6 -25.16 2.72 22.88
CA GLY A 6 -26.52 2.19 22.75
C GLY A 6 -26.87 1.62 21.38
N ALA A 7 -25.89 1.40 20.48
CA ALA A 7 -26.14 0.71 19.23
C ALA A 7 -26.58 -0.75 19.50
N LYS A 8 -27.71 -1.15 18.93
CA LYS A 8 -28.23 -2.53 19.04
C LYS A 8 -27.29 -3.54 18.36
N GLU A 9 -26.87 -3.21 17.15
CA GLU A 9 -26.01 -4.03 16.30
C GLU A 9 -25.01 -3.10 15.56
N VAL A 10 -23.81 -3.60 15.31
CA VAL A 10 -22.72 -2.91 14.64
C VAL A 10 -22.23 -3.79 13.49
N HIS A 11 -22.46 -3.35 12.26
CA HIS A 11 -22.00 -4.03 11.05
C HIS A 11 -20.88 -3.22 10.39
N MET A 12 -19.66 -3.77 10.40
CA MET A 12 -18.48 -3.11 9.87
C MET A 12 -18.30 -3.44 8.39
N ARG A 13 -18.08 -2.41 7.56
CA ARG A 13 -17.86 -2.56 6.11
C ARG A 13 -16.60 -1.81 5.72
N ILE A 14 -15.63 -2.54 5.17
CA ILE A 14 -14.34 -1.98 4.77
C ILE A 14 -14.35 -1.79 3.27
N ALA A 15 -14.19 -0.55 2.83
CA ALA A 15 -14.20 -0.17 1.41
C ALA A 15 -12.90 -0.54 0.66
N SER A 16 -12.15 -1.51 1.18
CA SER A 16 -10.89 -2.01 0.65
C SER A 16 -10.83 -3.53 0.79
N PRO A 17 -10.14 -4.24 -0.10
CA PRO A 17 -9.75 -5.62 0.14
C PRO A 17 -8.88 -5.75 1.40
N PRO A 18 -8.80 -6.95 2.01
CA PRO A 18 -7.93 -7.20 3.14
C PRO A 18 -6.45 -6.95 2.77
N MET A 19 -5.76 -6.15 3.59
CA MET A 19 -4.31 -5.92 3.40
C MET A 19 -3.50 -7.02 4.07
N ILE A 20 -2.76 -7.78 3.28
CA ILE A 20 -1.98 -8.94 3.73
C ILE A 20 -0.47 -8.70 3.66
N ALA A 21 -0.02 -7.65 2.97
CA ALA A 21 1.39 -7.36 2.77
C ALA A 21 1.71 -5.87 2.91
N SER A 22 2.93 -5.55 3.33
CA SER A 22 3.41 -4.17 3.53
C SER A 22 3.66 -3.46 2.20
N CYS A 23 3.45 -2.15 2.16
CA CYS A 23 3.80 -1.34 1.00
C CYS A 23 5.32 -1.11 0.94
N TYR A 24 5.92 -1.28 -0.25
CA TYR A 24 7.33 -0.96 -0.52
C TYR A 24 7.52 0.31 -1.34
N TYR A 25 6.43 0.99 -1.69
CA TYR A 25 6.43 2.13 -2.61
C TYR A 25 6.19 3.48 -1.92
N GLY A 26 6.63 3.59 -0.66
CA GLY A 26 6.73 4.88 0.05
C GLY A 26 5.59 5.21 1.00
N VAL A 27 4.60 4.32 1.19
CA VAL A 27 3.60 4.44 2.26
C VAL A 27 4.08 3.65 3.47
N ASP A 28 4.09 4.28 4.64
CA ASP A 28 4.41 3.61 5.89
C ASP A 28 3.27 2.64 6.26
N THR A 29 3.61 1.35 6.35
CA THR A 29 2.67 0.28 6.67
C THR A 29 3.37 -0.70 7.59
N ALA A 30 2.61 -1.25 8.53
CA ALA A 30 3.07 -2.25 9.48
C ALA A 30 3.67 -3.48 8.77
N SER A 31 4.51 -4.26 9.47
CA SER A 31 5.09 -5.48 8.89
C SER A 31 3.99 -6.50 8.56
N PRO A 32 4.21 -7.45 7.65
CA PRO A 32 3.18 -8.43 7.29
C PRO A 32 2.67 -9.21 8.51
N GLU A 33 3.53 -9.46 9.50
CA GLU A 33 3.19 -10.16 10.74
C GLU A 33 2.33 -9.30 11.69
N GLU A 34 2.41 -7.97 11.57
CA GLU A 34 1.59 -7.05 12.37
C GLU A 34 0.20 -6.85 11.74
N LEU A 35 0.06 -7.04 10.43
CA LEU A 35 -1.21 -6.93 9.71
C LEU A 35 -2.21 -8.01 10.16
N ILE A 36 -3.35 -7.56 10.70
CA ILE A 36 -4.38 -8.46 11.23
C ILE A 36 -4.96 -9.38 10.14
N SER A 37 -5.17 -8.85 8.93
CA SER A 37 -5.70 -9.60 7.79
C SER A 37 -4.71 -10.61 7.21
N ASN A 38 -3.43 -10.55 7.58
CA ASN A 38 -2.45 -11.58 7.23
C ASN A 38 -2.45 -12.75 8.23
N ARG A 39 -2.98 -12.55 9.44
CA ARG A 39 -2.95 -13.55 10.53
C ARG A 39 -4.28 -14.17 10.86
N MET A 40 -5.39 -13.53 10.49
CA MET A 40 -6.73 -13.88 10.93
C MET A 40 -7.70 -13.92 9.74
N SER A 41 -8.63 -14.87 9.76
CA SER A 41 -9.77 -14.89 8.83
C SER A 41 -10.72 -13.72 9.07
N VAL A 42 -11.64 -13.46 8.14
CA VAL A 42 -12.64 -12.40 8.30
C VAL A 42 -13.53 -12.64 9.53
N GLU A 43 -13.88 -13.90 9.81
CA GLU A 43 -14.64 -14.30 11.00
C GLU A 43 -13.86 -14.05 12.28
N GLU A 44 -12.57 -14.39 12.31
CA GLU A 44 -11.70 -14.15 13.45
C GLU A 44 -11.51 -12.64 13.70
N ILE A 45 -11.35 -11.84 12.63
CA ILE A 45 -11.28 -10.37 12.72
C ILE A 45 -12.60 -9.80 13.25
N ARG A 46 -13.76 -10.32 12.79
CA ARG A 46 -15.08 -9.90 13.27
C ARG A 46 -15.19 -10.08 14.78
N ASP A 47 -14.78 -11.25 15.28
CA ASP A 47 -14.78 -11.57 16.71
C ASP A 47 -13.77 -10.72 17.49
N TYR A 48 -12.56 -10.56 16.96
CA TYR A 48 -11.52 -9.73 17.56
C TYR A 48 -11.95 -8.27 17.75
N ILE A 49 -12.65 -7.69 16.76
CA ILE A 49 -13.16 -6.31 16.81
C ILE A 49 -14.47 -6.22 17.62
N GLY A 50 -15.20 -7.32 17.79
CA GLY A 50 -16.46 -7.38 18.56
C GLY A 50 -17.69 -6.84 17.81
N CYS A 51 -17.66 -6.87 16.47
CA CYS A 51 -18.78 -6.45 15.63
C CYS A 51 -19.71 -7.63 15.27
N ASP A 52 -20.96 -7.32 14.92
CA ASP A 52 -22.00 -8.32 14.66
C ASP A 52 -21.88 -8.90 13.24
N SER A 53 -21.41 -8.11 12.28
CA SER A 53 -20.95 -8.62 10.98
C SER A 53 -19.81 -7.78 10.42
N LEU A 54 -18.92 -8.42 9.66
CA LEU A 54 -17.80 -7.78 8.98
C LEU A 54 -17.79 -8.21 7.51
N ALA A 55 -17.55 -7.27 6.60
CA ALA A 55 -17.24 -7.59 5.21
C ALA A 55 -16.22 -6.60 4.65
N PHE A 56 -15.30 -7.13 3.84
CA PHE A 56 -14.34 -6.37 3.05
C PHE A 56 -14.84 -6.24 1.62
N LEU A 57 -14.26 -5.29 0.87
CA LEU A 57 -14.47 -5.23 -0.57
C LEU A 57 -13.75 -6.42 -1.22
N GLU A 58 -14.48 -7.22 -1.99
CA GLU A 58 -13.90 -8.33 -2.75
C GLU A 58 -12.84 -7.84 -3.73
N PHE A 59 -11.69 -8.51 -3.77
CA PHE A 59 -10.56 -8.10 -4.61
C PHE A 59 -10.91 -8.12 -6.11
N ASP A 60 -11.65 -9.13 -6.55
CA ASP A 60 -12.10 -9.21 -7.94
C ASP A 60 -13.15 -8.15 -8.27
N SER A 61 -13.96 -7.74 -7.30
CA SER A 61 -14.92 -6.65 -7.49
C SER A 61 -14.19 -5.31 -7.68
N LEU A 62 -13.12 -5.05 -6.91
CA LEU A 62 -12.27 -3.89 -7.11
C LEU A 62 -11.71 -3.85 -8.54
N LYS A 63 -11.14 -4.96 -9.03
CA LYS A 63 -10.62 -5.05 -10.40
C LYS A 63 -11.70 -4.80 -11.45
N LYS A 64 -12.89 -5.38 -11.28
CA LYS A 64 -14.03 -5.15 -12.17
C LYS A 64 -14.47 -3.69 -12.21
N MET A 65 -14.43 -2.99 -11.07
CA MET A 65 -14.78 -1.56 -11.00
C MET A 65 -13.78 -0.68 -11.76
N LEU A 66 -12.50 -1.03 -11.75
CA LEU A 66 -11.47 -0.34 -12.53
C LEU A 66 -11.53 -0.65 -14.03
N GLY A 67 -12.19 -1.74 -14.42
CA GLY A 67 -12.41 -2.06 -15.82
C GLY A 67 -11.11 -2.32 -16.58
N GLN A 68 -10.92 -1.64 -17.71
CA GLN A 68 -9.74 -1.83 -18.57
C GLN A 68 -8.45 -1.31 -17.93
N ASP A 69 -8.54 -0.32 -17.04
CA ASP A 69 -7.38 0.28 -16.39
C ASP A 69 -6.88 -0.58 -15.21
N SER A 70 -7.59 -1.67 -14.88
CA SER A 70 -7.23 -2.55 -13.75
C SER A 70 -5.76 -3.02 -13.77
N PRO A 71 -5.14 -3.40 -14.91
CA PRO A 71 -3.73 -3.79 -14.95
C PRO A 71 -2.74 -2.67 -14.61
N ASP A 72 -3.15 -1.41 -14.71
CA ASP A 72 -2.27 -0.24 -14.53
C ASP A 72 -2.10 0.14 -13.04
N PHE A 73 -2.82 -0.54 -12.15
CA PHE A 73 -2.75 -0.30 -10.70
C PHE A 73 -1.91 -1.35 -9.97
N CYS A 74 -1.22 -0.90 -8.93
CA CYS A 74 -0.54 -1.79 -8.00
C CYS A 74 -1.54 -2.41 -7.00
N TYR A 75 -1.47 -3.73 -6.83
CA TYR A 75 -2.25 -4.48 -5.82
C TYR A 75 -1.38 -5.25 -4.82
N ALA A 76 -0.11 -4.87 -4.68
CA ALA A 76 0.85 -5.64 -3.89
C ALA A 76 0.39 -5.83 -2.43
N CYS A 77 -0.19 -4.80 -1.81
CA CYS A 77 -0.67 -4.88 -0.43
C CYS A 77 -1.81 -5.90 -0.22
N PHE A 78 -2.58 -6.21 -1.27
CA PHE A 78 -3.70 -7.15 -1.21
C PHE A 78 -3.36 -8.55 -1.75
N SER A 79 -2.36 -8.64 -2.63
CA SER A 79 -2.02 -9.86 -3.36
C SER A 79 -0.65 -10.44 -3.01
N GLY A 80 0.23 -9.68 -2.37
CA GLY A 80 1.63 -10.00 -2.17
C GLY A 80 2.49 -9.95 -3.45
N ASN A 81 1.89 -9.67 -4.61
CA ASN A 81 2.60 -9.62 -5.89
C ASN A 81 3.10 -8.21 -6.18
N TYR A 82 4.39 -7.99 -6.02
CA TYR A 82 5.03 -6.69 -6.25
C TYR A 82 5.50 -6.56 -7.70
N PRO A 83 5.08 -5.50 -8.42
CA PRO A 83 5.62 -5.21 -9.75
C PRO A 83 7.14 -5.03 -9.78
N VAL A 84 7.72 -4.44 -8.73
CA VAL A 84 9.15 -4.24 -8.56
C VAL A 84 9.54 -4.76 -7.18
N LEU A 85 10.39 -5.79 -7.15
CA LEU A 85 10.90 -6.34 -5.91
C LEU A 85 12.06 -5.50 -5.38
N PRO A 86 12.15 -5.29 -4.06
CA PRO A 86 13.32 -4.66 -3.47
C PRO A 86 14.54 -5.57 -3.65
N LYS A 87 15.70 -4.98 -3.95
CA LYS A 87 16.97 -5.73 -4.03
C LYS A 87 17.39 -6.27 -2.66
N GLU A 88 17.07 -5.52 -1.62
CA GLU A 88 17.25 -5.89 -0.21
C GLU A 88 16.02 -5.42 0.57
N VAL A 89 15.53 -6.23 1.51
CA VAL A 89 14.35 -5.87 2.32
C VAL A 89 14.79 -4.93 3.44
N ILE A 90 14.73 -3.63 3.17
CA ILE A 90 14.91 -2.58 4.18
C ILE A 90 13.53 -2.03 4.52
N VAL A 91 13.00 -2.41 5.68
CA VAL A 91 11.72 -1.90 6.19
C VAL A 91 11.91 -0.46 6.65
N LYS A 92 11.31 0.50 5.91
CA LYS A 92 11.23 1.90 6.36
C LYS A 92 10.32 1.97 7.58
N ARG A 93 10.90 2.12 8.78
CA ARG A 93 10.21 2.77 9.89
C ARG A 93 10.47 4.26 9.73
N VAL A 94 9.48 5.02 9.28
CA VAL A 94 9.60 6.47 9.27
C VAL A 94 9.48 6.91 10.73
N GLY A 95 10.63 7.13 11.37
CA GLY A 95 10.73 7.68 12.73
C GLY A 95 11.03 9.17 12.67
N ASP A 96 10.63 9.89 13.73
CA ASP A 96 10.75 11.33 13.89
C ASP A 96 12.16 11.85 13.56
N PHE A 97 12.22 13.04 12.93
CA PHE A 97 13.44 13.85 12.74
C PHE A 97 14.14 14.26 14.05
N VAL A 98 13.78 13.66 15.18
CA VAL A 98 14.26 14.01 16.52
C VAL A 98 14.99 12.80 17.11
N ASP A 99 16.29 12.80 16.86
CA ASP A 99 17.35 12.04 17.53
C ASP A 99 17.69 10.62 17.00
N ASP A 100 17.84 10.49 15.69
CA ASP A 100 18.47 9.34 15.01
C ASP A 100 19.89 9.64 14.45
N GLY A 101 20.53 10.72 14.92
CA GLY A 101 21.94 11.00 14.63
C GLY A 101 22.25 11.40 13.18
N LEU A 102 21.22 11.73 12.38
CA LEU A 102 21.35 12.09 10.96
C LEU A 102 21.64 13.58 10.69
N SER A 103 22.11 14.34 11.67
CA SER A 103 22.77 15.63 11.41
C SER A 103 24.21 15.44 10.90
N GLY A 104 24.40 14.50 9.97
CA GLY A 104 25.59 14.39 9.15
C GLY A 104 25.38 15.11 7.83
N SER A 105 26.45 15.69 7.27
CA SER A 105 26.48 16.29 5.94
C SER A 105 25.75 15.41 4.91
N ILE A 106 25.21 16.02 3.85
CA ILE A 106 24.57 15.33 2.71
C ILE A 106 25.45 14.21 2.11
N ASP A 107 26.76 14.29 2.37
CA ASP A 107 27.78 13.30 2.00
C ASP A 107 27.71 11.99 2.80
N SER A 108 26.90 11.93 3.86
CA SER A 108 26.76 10.77 4.76
C SER A 108 25.69 9.78 4.31
N ILE A 109 24.98 10.07 3.21
CA ILE A 109 23.98 9.18 2.62
C ILE A 109 24.70 8.06 1.86
N GLN A 110 25.12 7.02 2.58
CA GLN A 110 25.71 5.83 2.01
C GLN A 110 24.60 4.88 1.52
N GLY A 111 23.96 5.25 0.41
CA GLY A 111 22.86 4.47 -0.17
C GLY A 111 22.18 5.24 -1.28
N GLY A 112 22.75 5.14 -2.49
CA GLY A 112 22.39 5.93 -3.65
C GLY A 112 20.89 5.96 -3.95
N TRP A 113 20.38 7.17 -4.15
CA TRP A 113 19.23 7.39 -5.00
C TRP A 113 19.53 6.77 -6.35
N VAL A 114 18.78 5.74 -6.74
CA VAL A 114 18.80 5.23 -8.11
C VAL A 114 18.36 6.38 -9.00
N GLN A 115 19.32 7.06 -9.62
CA GLN A 115 19.04 7.99 -10.69
C GLN A 115 18.37 7.17 -11.80
N GLY A 116 17.12 7.51 -12.11
CA GLY A 116 16.49 7.03 -13.33
C GLY A 116 17.39 7.41 -14.52
N PRO A 117 17.36 6.63 -15.62
CA PRO A 117 18.11 7.01 -16.81
C PRO A 117 17.73 8.45 -17.22
N PRO A 118 18.69 9.25 -17.71
CA PRO A 118 18.41 10.61 -18.16
C PRO A 118 17.29 10.57 -19.20
N VAL A 119 16.28 11.41 -19.00
CA VAL A 119 15.28 11.67 -20.02
C VAL A 119 15.90 12.71 -20.94
N ASP A 120 16.34 12.30 -22.13
CA ASP A 120 16.83 13.22 -23.15
C ASP A 120 15.63 14.08 -23.61
N ASP A 121 15.58 15.31 -23.12
CA ASP A 121 14.69 16.37 -23.57
C ASP A 121 15.29 17.03 -24.81
N ASP A 122 15.03 16.46 -25.98
CA ASP A 122 15.18 17.17 -27.25
C ASP A 122 13.81 17.26 -27.92
N SER A 123 13.13 18.36 -27.64
CA SER A 123 12.00 18.84 -28.41
C SER A 123 12.47 19.38 -29.77
N GLU A 124 12.34 18.61 -30.84
CA GLU A 124 12.14 19.18 -32.18
C GLU A 124 11.04 18.40 -32.92
N LEU A 125 9.90 19.07 -33.06
CA LEU A 125 9.16 19.24 -34.31
C LEU A 125 9.18 18.04 -35.27
N VAL A 126 8.03 17.37 -35.45
CA VAL A 126 7.23 17.34 -36.71
C VAL A 126 6.04 16.39 -36.50
N ALA A 127 4.83 16.96 -36.39
CA ALA A 127 3.68 16.45 -37.14
C ALA A 127 3.53 17.38 -38.36
N PRO A 128 2.99 16.99 -39.54
CA PRO A 128 2.08 15.86 -39.78
C PRO A 128 2.42 15.03 -41.06
N LEU A 129 1.70 13.94 -41.30
CA LEU A 129 0.91 13.68 -42.53
C LEU A 129 0.68 12.18 -42.78
N ALA A 130 -0.59 11.91 -43.09
CA ALA A 130 -1.21 10.77 -43.76
C ALA A 130 -0.30 9.81 -44.55
N GLY A 131 -0.60 8.52 -44.37
CA GLY A 131 -0.35 7.42 -45.29
C GLY A 131 -1.36 6.32 -45.01
#